data_AF-A0A959LHZ9-F1
#
_entry.id   AF-A0A959LHZ9-F1
#
_cell.length_a   1.000
_cell.length_b   1.000
_cell.length_c   1.000
_cell.angle_alpha   90.00
_cell.angle_beta   90.00
_cell.angle_gamma   90.00
#
_symmetry.space_group_name_H-M   'P 1'
#
loop_
_entity.id
_entity.type
_entity.pdbx_description
1 polymer ?
#
loop_
_entity_poly.entity_id
_entity_poly.type
_entity_poly.pdbx_seq_one_letter_code
_entity_poly.pdbx_strand_id
1 'polypeptide(L)'
;MKNRIYNILLVALAGFIVLYYSQKPEYNWDMIAYMGIVTEYSEPDMQKMHDEVYTSLQNETPAEIYNGLTADIEDRRDCLLAAAAFYDELEYFRVKPLYTGFVYALHKTGIPLVKATLIPSLIASFLLLIVLYALLSLYVQNPFALILTVILGLYEPFREITALSSPDAMSNLFIMLSLYLVAKQYKGIWLPVVLFFSVVSRVDNFIFAGVVSYFVYLQGKRNVLLLSGVIGAIGLAGVILIPVLMGDTPDWFMKFAYVASIGDYVQHWRDVFFLFRHSVYDMLVIAISIFLLIKTHGLAKKMTLIVLISVAVHMLLFPSLQERFLVAYEFTLVTMLAWYVIAKYRILPAQKLAV
;
A
#
# COMPACT_ATOMS: atom_id res chain seq x y z
N MET A 1 -19.37 9.32 26.94
CA MET A 1 -20.37 9.27 25.84
C MET A 1 -19.93 10.04 24.59
N LYS A 2 -19.46 11.29 24.69
CA LYS A 2 -19.06 12.10 23.50
C LYS A 2 -18.04 11.46 22.55
N ASN A 3 -17.08 10.65 23.02
CA ASN A 3 -16.14 9.98 22.10
C ASN A 3 -16.75 8.78 21.37
N ARG A 4 -17.79 8.15 21.92
CA ARG A 4 -18.42 6.97 21.31
C ARG A 4 -19.23 7.32 20.06
N ILE A 5 -19.87 8.50 20.04
CA ILE A 5 -20.67 8.92 18.87
C ILE A 5 -19.79 9.12 17.64
N TYR A 6 -18.62 9.76 17.77
CA TYR A 6 -17.70 9.96 16.65
C TYR A 6 -17.11 8.65 16.13
N ASN A 7 -16.83 7.69 17.01
CA ASN A 7 -16.37 6.36 16.59
C ASN A 7 -17.45 5.61 15.80
N ILE A 8 -18.72 5.70 16.20
CA ILE A 8 -19.84 5.09 15.47
C ILE A 8 -20.02 5.76 14.11
N LEU A 9 -20.00 7.10 14.09
CA LEU A 9 -20.10 7.87 12.85
C LEU A 9 -18.94 7.56 11.89
N LEU A 10 -17.72 7.42 12.41
CA LEU A 10 -16.56 7.00 11.62
C LEU A 10 -16.82 5.65 10.95
N VAL A 11 -17.24 4.64 11.71
CA VAL A 11 -17.46 3.29 11.17
C VAL A 11 -18.54 3.32 10.09
N ALA A 12 -19.64 4.04 10.32
CA ALA A 12 -20.71 4.20 9.34
C ALA A 12 -20.23 4.92 8.07
N LEU A 13 -19.49 6.03 8.20
CA LEU A 13 -18.99 6.81 7.06
C LEU A 13 -17.89 6.08 6.29
N ALA A 14 -16.95 5.44 6.99
CA ALA A 14 -15.92 4.61 6.35
C ALA A 14 -16.55 3.45 5.57
N GLY A 15 -17.55 2.79 6.16
CA GLY A 15 -18.33 1.75 5.47
C GLY A 15 -19.04 2.31 4.25
N PHE A 16 -19.71 3.46 4.36
CA PHE A 16 -20.38 4.12 3.25
C PHE A 16 -19.42 4.48 2.10
N ILE A 17 -18.26 5.08 2.40
CA ILE A 17 -17.24 5.46 1.41
C ILE A 17 -16.74 4.23 0.66
N VAL A 18 -16.35 3.17 1.37
CA VAL A 18 -15.84 1.94 0.76
C VAL A 18 -16.92 1.24 -0.07
N LEU A 19 -18.16 1.17 0.43
CA LEU A 19 -19.30 0.61 -0.31
C LEU A 19 -19.65 1.44 -1.55
N TYR A 20 -19.45 2.76 -1.50
CA TYR A 20 -19.64 3.63 -2.66
C TYR A 20 -18.60 3.34 -3.74
N TYR A 21 -17.32 3.21 -3.37
CA TYR A 21 -16.25 2.89 -4.32
C TYR A 21 -16.32 1.45 -4.84
N SER A 22 -16.82 0.50 -4.04
CA SER A 22 -17.00 -0.88 -4.50
C SER A 22 -18.02 -1.03 -5.63
N GLN A 23 -18.89 -0.04 -5.87
CA GLN A 23 -19.82 -0.04 -7.02
C GLN A 23 -19.14 0.30 -8.35
N LYS A 24 -17.91 0.83 -8.30
CA LYS A 24 -17.14 1.25 -9.47
C LYS A 24 -15.72 0.68 -9.41
N PRO A 25 -15.59 -0.66 -9.47
CA PRO A 25 -14.28 -1.30 -9.43
C PRO A 25 -13.44 -0.89 -10.65
N GLU A 26 -12.15 -0.66 -10.42
CA GLU A 26 -11.17 -0.40 -11.46
C GLU A 26 -10.50 -1.72 -11.86
N TYR A 27 -11.06 -2.35 -12.90
CA TYR A 27 -10.47 -3.55 -13.48
C TYR A 27 -9.17 -3.20 -14.19
N ASN A 28 -8.10 -3.92 -13.85
CA ASN A 28 -6.75 -3.62 -14.30
C ASN A 28 -6.02 -4.90 -14.73
N TRP A 29 -4.89 -4.74 -15.42
CA TRP A 29 -4.11 -5.85 -15.95
C TRP A 29 -3.54 -6.74 -14.84
N ASP A 30 -2.98 -6.15 -13.77
CA ASP A 30 -2.40 -6.88 -12.64
C ASP A 30 -3.40 -7.85 -12.00
N MET A 31 -4.69 -7.53 -12.03
CA MET A 31 -5.77 -8.41 -11.57
C MET A 31 -5.67 -9.80 -12.20
N ILE A 32 -5.42 -9.90 -13.50
CA ILE A 32 -5.38 -11.17 -14.25
C ILE A 32 -4.19 -12.01 -13.76
N ALA A 33 -3.04 -11.38 -13.50
CA ALA A 33 -1.89 -12.08 -12.94
C ALA A 33 -2.16 -12.58 -11.50
N TYR A 34 -2.85 -11.79 -10.66
CA TYR A 34 -3.27 -12.25 -9.34
C TYR A 34 -4.26 -13.42 -9.41
N MET A 35 -5.18 -13.40 -10.38
CA MET A 35 -6.08 -14.53 -10.63
C MET A 35 -5.27 -15.79 -10.99
N GLY A 36 -4.26 -15.66 -11.86
CA GLY A 36 -3.34 -16.74 -12.21
C GLY A 36 -2.66 -17.38 -10.99
N ILE A 37 -2.02 -16.56 -10.15
CA ILE A 37 -1.34 -17.06 -8.93
C ILE A 37 -2.33 -17.74 -7.97
N VAL A 38 -3.56 -17.23 -7.87
CA VAL A 38 -4.58 -17.81 -7.01
C VAL A 38 -5.04 -19.17 -7.54
N THR A 39 -5.22 -19.31 -8.85
CA THR A 39 -5.57 -20.59 -9.48
C THR A 39 -4.41 -21.58 -9.39
N GLU A 40 -3.17 -21.12 -9.56
CA GLU A 40 -1.92 -21.90 -9.44
C GLU A 40 -1.80 -22.63 -8.09
N TYR A 41 -2.33 -22.05 -7.00
CA TYR A 41 -2.32 -22.69 -5.68
C TYR A 41 -3.10 -24.02 -5.63
N SER A 42 -4.00 -24.29 -6.57
CA SER A 42 -4.73 -25.55 -6.64
C SER A 42 -4.66 -26.28 -7.98
N GLU A 43 -4.24 -25.63 -9.05
CA GLU A 43 -4.06 -26.23 -10.38
C GLU A 43 -2.66 -25.90 -10.91
N PRO A 44 -1.71 -26.85 -10.82
CA PRO A 44 -0.34 -26.64 -11.30
C PRO A 44 -0.21 -26.74 -12.83
N ASP A 45 -1.25 -27.22 -13.54
CA ASP A 45 -1.23 -27.26 -15.00
C ASP A 45 -1.42 -25.86 -15.59
N MET A 46 -0.41 -25.39 -16.32
CA MET A 46 -0.36 -24.07 -16.92
C MET A 46 -1.53 -23.79 -17.87
N GLN A 47 -1.94 -24.77 -18.68
CA GLN A 47 -3.00 -24.56 -19.66
C GLN A 47 -4.36 -24.46 -18.96
N LYS A 48 -4.62 -25.33 -17.99
CA LYS A 48 -5.88 -25.27 -17.23
C LYS A 48 -6.00 -24.00 -16.40
N MET A 49 -4.89 -23.54 -15.81
CA MET A 49 -4.86 -22.27 -15.09
C MET A 49 -5.22 -21.11 -16.02
N HIS A 50 -4.60 -21.05 -17.19
CA HIS A 50 -4.88 -20.07 -18.22
C HIS A 50 -6.37 -20.10 -18.64
N ASP A 51 -6.88 -21.28 -18.99
CA ASP A 51 -8.26 -21.47 -19.41
C ASP A 51 -9.25 -21.01 -18.31
N GLU A 52 -8.99 -21.36 -17.05
CA GLU A 52 -9.82 -20.98 -15.91
C GLU A 52 -9.83 -19.46 -15.68
N VAL A 53 -8.66 -18.82 -15.71
CA VAL A 53 -8.52 -17.36 -15.50
C VAL A 53 -9.26 -16.60 -16.59
N TYR A 54 -9.03 -16.91 -17.86
CA TYR A 54 -9.65 -16.18 -18.96
C TYR A 54 -11.14 -16.50 -19.09
N THR A 55 -11.58 -17.73 -18.79
CA THR A 55 -13.01 -18.06 -18.69
C THR A 55 -13.69 -17.29 -17.57
N SER A 56 -13.07 -17.21 -16.39
CA SER A 56 -13.61 -16.46 -15.25
C SER A 56 -13.67 -14.97 -15.56
N LEU A 57 -12.60 -14.41 -16.13
CA LEU A 57 -12.55 -13.01 -16.55
C LEU A 57 -13.67 -12.68 -17.54
N GLN A 58 -13.88 -13.52 -18.56
CA GLN A 58 -14.93 -13.32 -19.56
C GLN A 58 -16.34 -13.40 -18.95
N ASN A 59 -16.57 -14.31 -18.00
CA ASN A 59 -17.87 -14.50 -17.37
C ASN A 59 -18.19 -13.44 -16.31
N GLU A 60 -17.17 -12.88 -15.66
CA GLU A 60 -17.33 -12.00 -14.51
C GLU A 60 -17.17 -10.51 -14.83
N THR A 61 -16.71 -10.15 -16.02
CA THR A 61 -16.53 -8.75 -16.46
C THR A 61 -17.41 -8.39 -17.66
N PRO A 62 -17.77 -7.10 -17.82
CA PRO A 62 -18.42 -6.64 -19.05
C PRO A 62 -17.54 -6.89 -20.28
N ALA A 63 -18.15 -7.20 -21.42
CA ALA A 63 -17.41 -7.52 -22.66
C ALA A 63 -16.42 -6.41 -23.10
N GLU A 64 -16.79 -5.15 -22.92
CA GLU A 64 -15.91 -4.01 -23.21
C GLU A 64 -14.65 -4.02 -22.31
N ILE A 65 -14.81 -4.34 -21.03
CA ILE A 65 -13.71 -4.46 -20.07
C ILE A 65 -12.84 -5.66 -20.42
N TYR A 66 -13.44 -6.82 -20.71
CA TYR A 66 -12.71 -8.01 -21.13
C TYR A 66 -11.81 -7.73 -22.34
N ASN A 67 -12.36 -7.09 -23.38
CA ASN A 67 -11.61 -6.75 -24.59
C ASN A 67 -10.48 -5.74 -24.30
N GLY A 68 -10.76 -4.67 -23.55
CA GLY A 68 -9.77 -3.66 -23.19
C GLY A 68 -8.65 -4.19 -22.29
N LEU A 69 -8.92 -5.24 -21.51
CA LEU A 69 -7.91 -5.92 -20.70
C LEU A 69 -7.10 -6.95 -21.49
N THR A 70 -7.55 -7.44 -22.63
CA THR A 70 -6.92 -8.61 -23.29
C THR A 70 -6.49 -8.37 -24.73
N ALA A 71 -7.35 -7.81 -25.58
CA ALA A 71 -7.13 -7.80 -27.03
C ALA A 71 -6.44 -6.54 -27.57
N ASP A 72 -6.56 -5.42 -26.86
CA ASP A 72 -6.20 -4.10 -27.39
C ASP A 72 -4.70 -3.75 -27.29
N ILE A 73 -3.90 -4.57 -26.58
CA ILE A 73 -2.45 -4.36 -26.38
C ILE A 73 -1.71 -5.66 -26.73
N GLU A 74 -0.64 -5.57 -27.51
CA GLU A 74 0.07 -6.72 -28.08
C GLU A 74 0.52 -7.74 -27.02
N ASP A 75 1.25 -7.30 -25.98
CA ASP A 75 1.72 -8.19 -24.90
C ASP A 75 0.56 -8.90 -24.16
N ARG A 76 -0.58 -8.21 -24.01
CA ARG A 76 -1.77 -8.74 -23.35
C ARG A 76 -2.48 -9.78 -24.21
N ARG A 77 -2.49 -9.54 -25.51
CA ARG A 77 -3.03 -10.46 -26.50
C ARG A 77 -2.19 -11.74 -26.56
N ASP A 78 -0.87 -11.63 -26.42
CA ASP A 78 0.01 -12.79 -26.39
C ASP A 78 -0.26 -13.66 -25.15
N CYS A 79 -0.46 -13.04 -23.98
CA CYS A 79 -0.90 -13.76 -22.77
C CYS A 79 -2.28 -14.43 -22.96
N LEU A 80 -3.22 -13.78 -23.67
CA LEU A 80 -4.52 -14.38 -23.98
C LEU A 80 -4.37 -15.61 -24.90
N LEU A 81 -3.47 -15.57 -25.87
CA LEU A 81 -3.33 -16.61 -26.89
C LEU A 81 -2.42 -17.76 -26.46
N ALA A 82 -1.49 -17.54 -25.54
CA ALA A 82 -0.48 -18.51 -25.15
C ALA A 82 -0.32 -18.60 -23.62
N ALA A 83 -0.62 -19.79 -23.07
CA ALA A 83 -0.50 -20.06 -21.64
C ALA A 83 0.93 -19.87 -21.10
N ALA A 84 1.95 -20.13 -21.92
CA ALA A 84 3.35 -19.89 -21.57
C ALA A 84 3.66 -18.41 -21.34
N ALA A 85 3.20 -17.53 -22.24
CA ALA A 85 3.39 -16.09 -22.10
C ALA A 85 2.68 -15.55 -20.85
N PHE A 86 1.47 -16.05 -20.58
CA PHE A 86 0.75 -15.72 -19.35
C PHE A 86 1.47 -16.20 -18.09
N TYR A 87 2.03 -17.40 -18.09
CA TYR A 87 2.73 -17.96 -16.93
C TYR A 87 4.02 -17.22 -16.61
N ASP A 88 4.77 -16.83 -17.65
CA ASP A 88 5.99 -16.03 -17.51
C ASP A 88 5.69 -14.65 -16.87
N GLU A 89 4.53 -14.06 -17.18
CA GLU A 89 4.08 -12.80 -16.57
C GLU A 89 3.83 -12.93 -15.05
N LEU A 90 3.48 -14.11 -14.55
CA LEU A 90 3.17 -14.32 -13.12
C LEU A 90 4.38 -14.13 -12.21
N GLU A 91 5.61 -14.28 -12.74
CA GLU A 91 6.88 -14.12 -12.02
C GLU A 91 6.92 -12.77 -11.24
N TYR A 92 6.42 -11.70 -11.85
CA TYR A 92 6.39 -10.36 -11.23
C TYR A 92 5.39 -10.21 -10.07
N PHE A 93 4.43 -11.12 -9.97
CA PHE A 93 3.29 -11.01 -9.06
C PHE A 93 3.35 -11.98 -7.88
N ARG A 94 4.16 -13.05 -7.96
CA ARG A 94 4.34 -14.05 -6.87
C ARG A 94 4.93 -13.47 -5.57
N VAL A 95 5.50 -12.27 -5.65
CA VAL A 95 6.14 -11.54 -4.54
C VAL A 95 5.17 -10.88 -3.55
N LYS A 96 3.86 -11.12 -3.68
CA LYS A 96 2.78 -10.52 -2.85
C LYS A 96 1.94 -11.59 -2.12
N PRO A 97 2.56 -12.50 -1.35
CA PRO A 97 1.91 -13.71 -0.85
C PRO A 97 0.74 -13.45 0.11
N LEU A 98 0.77 -12.35 0.87
CA LEU A 98 -0.34 -12.03 1.77
C LEU A 98 -1.62 -11.72 0.99
N TYR A 99 -1.49 -11.00 -0.13
CA TYR A 99 -2.62 -10.59 -0.94
C TYR A 99 -3.22 -11.77 -1.67
N THR A 100 -2.40 -12.50 -2.44
CA THR A 100 -2.85 -13.67 -3.20
C THR A 100 -3.36 -14.78 -2.29
N GLY A 101 -2.75 -15.00 -1.12
CA GLY A 101 -3.25 -15.93 -0.11
C GLY A 101 -4.64 -15.55 0.41
N PHE A 102 -4.91 -14.25 0.60
CA PHE A 102 -6.24 -13.79 1.02
C PHE A 102 -7.27 -13.92 -0.10
N VAL A 103 -6.91 -13.57 -1.34
CA VAL A 103 -7.77 -13.77 -2.53
C VAL A 103 -8.12 -15.25 -2.68
N TYR A 104 -7.14 -16.15 -2.55
CA TYR A 104 -7.36 -17.59 -2.59
C TYR A 104 -8.33 -18.08 -1.52
N ALA A 105 -8.14 -17.65 -0.28
CA ALA A 105 -9.06 -18.00 0.81
C ALA A 105 -10.49 -17.57 0.51
N LEU A 106 -10.68 -16.35 -0.01
CA LEU A 106 -11.99 -15.83 -0.43
C LEU A 106 -12.57 -16.65 -1.57
N HIS A 107 -11.79 -16.92 -2.61
CA HIS A 107 -12.24 -17.69 -3.77
C HIS A 107 -12.67 -19.11 -3.38
N LYS A 108 -11.93 -19.77 -2.48
CA LYS A 108 -12.31 -21.09 -1.94
C LYS A 108 -13.61 -21.10 -1.13
N THR A 109 -14.12 -19.94 -0.69
CA THR A 109 -15.47 -19.84 -0.11
C THR A 109 -16.60 -19.72 -1.15
N GLY A 110 -16.28 -19.76 -2.45
CA GLY A 110 -17.25 -19.63 -3.54
C GLY A 110 -17.43 -18.20 -4.05
N ILE A 111 -16.55 -17.27 -3.65
CA ILE A 111 -16.58 -15.90 -4.18
C ILE A 111 -16.01 -15.92 -5.61
N PRO A 112 -16.69 -15.30 -6.61
CA PRO A 112 -16.19 -15.19 -7.98
C PRO A 112 -14.78 -14.58 -8.02
N LEU A 113 -13.93 -15.07 -8.91
CA LEU A 113 -12.48 -14.85 -8.85
C LEU A 113 -12.11 -13.36 -9.01
N VAL A 114 -12.79 -12.64 -9.90
CA VAL A 114 -12.63 -11.18 -10.12
C VAL A 114 -13.07 -10.39 -8.88
N LYS A 115 -14.12 -10.83 -8.19
CA LYS A 115 -14.55 -10.18 -6.94
C LYS A 115 -13.61 -10.50 -5.79
N ALA A 116 -13.08 -11.72 -5.75
CA ALA A 116 -12.15 -12.15 -4.72
C ALA A 116 -10.87 -11.30 -4.72
N THR A 117 -10.41 -10.81 -5.88
CA THR A 117 -9.26 -9.89 -5.97
C THR A 117 -9.56 -8.51 -5.39
N LEU A 118 -10.78 -8.00 -5.50
CA LEU A 118 -11.12 -6.65 -5.03
C LEU A 118 -11.34 -6.57 -3.51
N ILE A 119 -11.95 -7.61 -2.91
CA ILE A 119 -12.37 -7.60 -1.50
C ILE A 119 -11.23 -7.28 -0.52
N PRO A 120 -10.00 -7.81 -0.67
CA PRO A 120 -8.87 -7.43 0.17
C PRO A 120 -8.63 -5.92 0.19
N SER A 121 -8.70 -5.25 -0.96
CA SER A 121 -8.56 -3.79 -1.06
C SER A 121 -9.65 -3.08 -0.28
N LEU A 122 -10.91 -3.51 -0.42
CA LEU A 122 -12.06 -2.91 0.28
C LEU A 122 -11.92 -3.04 1.81
N ILE A 123 -11.56 -4.22 2.30
CA ILE A 123 -11.35 -4.47 3.73
C ILE A 123 -10.18 -3.63 4.23
N ALA A 124 -9.08 -3.61 3.49
CA ALA A 124 -7.89 -2.84 3.86
C ALA A 124 -8.17 -1.34 3.90
N SER A 125 -8.87 -0.79 2.91
CA SER A 125 -9.26 0.62 2.86
C SER A 125 -10.20 1.01 4.00
N PHE A 126 -11.17 0.16 4.34
CA PHE A 126 -12.04 0.38 5.49
C PHE A 126 -11.23 0.47 6.79
N LEU A 127 -10.33 -0.48 7.03
CA LEU A 127 -9.46 -0.47 8.20
C LEU A 127 -8.47 0.69 8.17
N LEU A 128 -7.98 1.09 6.99
CA LEU A 128 -7.07 2.21 6.82
C LEU A 128 -7.70 3.52 7.30
N LEU A 129 -8.99 3.77 6.98
CA LEU A 129 -9.72 4.92 7.50
C LEU A 129 -9.89 4.89 9.02
N ILE A 130 -10.08 3.71 9.61
CA ILE A 130 -10.15 3.56 11.07
C ILE A 130 -8.81 3.91 11.72
N VAL A 131 -7.71 3.39 11.17
CA VAL A 131 -6.36 3.68 11.69
C VAL A 131 -6.00 5.15 11.48
N LEU A 132 -6.33 5.73 10.33
CA LEU A 132 -6.15 7.15 10.04
C LEU A 132 -6.88 8.02 11.06
N TYR A 133 -8.15 7.73 11.33
CA TYR A 133 -8.90 8.43 12.37
C TYR A 133 -8.24 8.27 13.74
N ALA A 134 -7.83 7.06 14.10
CA ALA A 134 -7.16 6.80 15.37
C ALA A 134 -5.85 7.59 15.51
N LEU A 135 -5.08 7.74 14.42
CA LEU A 135 -3.87 8.55 14.35
C LEU A 135 -4.19 10.04 14.47
N LEU A 136 -5.15 10.56 13.70
CA LEU A 136 -5.59 11.96 13.77
C LEU A 136 -6.08 12.32 15.17
N SER A 137 -6.88 11.45 15.80
CA SER A 137 -7.38 11.60 17.16
C SER A 137 -6.28 11.63 18.24
N LEU A 138 -5.03 11.32 17.92
CA LEU A 138 -3.89 11.57 18.82
C LEU A 138 -3.56 13.06 18.90
N TYR A 139 -3.74 13.78 17.79
CA TYR A 139 -3.21 15.13 17.62
C TYR A 139 -4.29 16.19 17.56
N VAL A 140 -5.51 15.83 17.13
CA VAL A 140 -6.63 16.74 16.94
C VAL A 140 -7.87 16.23 17.66
N GLN A 141 -8.83 17.12 17.93
CA GLN A 141 -10.08 16.70 18.58
C GLN A 141 -10.92 15.81 17.65
N ASN A 142 -11.62 14.83 18.22
CA ASN A 142 -12.43 13.83 17.51
C ASN A 142 -13.35 14.34 16.38
N PRO A 143 -14.08 15.47 16.48
CA PRO A 143 -14.86 15.97 15.35
C PRO A 143 -13.99 16.40 14.16
N PHE A 144 -12.85 17.04 14.42
CA PHE A 144 -11.91 17.44 13.37
C PHE A 144 -11.17 16.24 12.78
N ALA A 145 -10.81 15.26 13.62
CA ALA A 145 -10.27 13.99 13.14
C ALA A 145 -11.26 13.32 12.20
N LEU A 146 -12.55 13.26 12.55
CA LEU A 146 -13.58 12.67 11.71
C LEU A 146 -13.71 13.40 10.37
N ILE A 147 -13.80 14.72 10.39
CA ILE A 147 -13.92 15.54 9.17
C ILE A 147 -12.69 15.31 8.27
N LEU A 148 -11.48 15.36 8.81
CA LEU A 148 -10.26 15.13 8.03
C LEU A 148 -10.19 13.70 7.48
N THR A 149 -10.56 12.69 8.27
CA THR A 149 -10.63 11.30 7.77
C THR A 149 -11.63 11.17 6.62
N VAL A 150 -12.80 11.81 6.70
CA VAL A 150 -13.78 11.79 5.61
C VAL A 150 -13.26 12.49 4.37
N ILE A 151 -12.64 13.68 4.52
CA ILE A 151 -12.04 14.40 3.39
C ILE A 151 -10.97 13.54 2.71
N LEU A 152 -10.07 12.93 3.50
CA LEU A 152 -9.02 12.05 2.99
C LEU A 152 -9.58 10.73 2.43
N GLY A 153 -10.70 10.24 2.96
CA GLY A 153 -11.42 9.09 2.39
C GLY A 153 -12.16 9.40 1.10
N LEU A 154 -12.41 10.68 0.80
CA LEU A 154 -12.98 11.14 -0.47
C LEU A 154 -11.90 11.59 -1.47
N TYR A 155 -10.63 11.53 -1.07
CA TYR A 155 -9.49 11.97 -1.85
C TYR A 155 -9.14 10.93 -2.94
N GLU A 156 -8.64 11.41 -4.08
CA GLU A 156 -8.49 10.63 -5.30
C GLU A 156 -7.55 9.41 -5.17
N PRO A 157 -6.31 9.53 -4.65
CA PRO A 157 -5.46 8.38 -4.35
C PRO A 157 -6.10 7.33 -3.44
N PHE A 158 -6.97 7.75 -2.49
CA PHE A 158 -7.70 6.79 -1.67
C PHE A 158 -8.77 6.04 -2.46
N ARG A 159 -9.46 6.74 -3.40
CA ARG A 159 -10.38 6.09 -4.34
C ARG A 159 -9.64 5.02 -5.14
N GLU A 160 -8.49 5.36 -5.73
CA GLU A 160 -7.70 4.45 -6.57
C GLU A 160 -7.37 3.16 -5.79
N ILE A 161 -6.71 3.26 -4.62
CA ILE A 161 -6.35 2.06 -3.84
C ILE A 161 -7.55 1.25 -3.36
N THR A 162 -8.73 1.86 -3.24
CA THR A 162 -9.96 1.18 -2.80
C THR A 162 -10.64 0.44 -3.94
N ALA A 163 -10.68 1.05 -5.14
CA ALA A 163 -11.36 0.49 -6.30
C ALA A 163 -10.49 -0.51 -7.09
N LEU A 164 -9.17 -0.47 -6.90
CA LEU A 164 -8.21 -1.28 -7.62
C LEU A 164 -8.02 -2.67 -6.98
N SER A 165 -8.04 -3.72 -7.80
CA SER A 165 -7.64 -5.09 -7.42
C SER A 165 -6.11 -5.19 -7.31
N SER A 166 -5.54 -4.67 -6.23
CA SER A 166 -4.09 -4.67 -5.98
C SER A 166 -3.77 -4.78 -4.48
N PRO A 167 -2.53 -5.13 -4.09
CA PRO A 167 -2.11 -5.17 -2.68
C PRO A 167 -1.95 -3.77 -2.04
N ASP A 168 -2.21 -2.68 -2.77
CA ASP A 168 -1.77 -1.34 -2.37
C ASP A 168 -2.53 -0.80 -1.16
N ALA A 169 -3.85 -1.00 -1.09
CA ALA A 169 -4.61 -0.63 0.11
C ALA A 169 -4.13 -1.40 1.35
N MET A 170 -3.81 -2.69 1.20
CA MET A 170 -3.31 -3.53 2.28
C MET A 170 -1.91 -3.12 2.75
N SER A 171 -1.02 -2.80 1.80
CA SER A 171 0.28 -2.19 2.08
C SER A 171 0.12 -0.90 2.89
N ASN A 172 -0.69 0.04 2.39
CA ASN A 172 -0.93 1.33 3.03
C ASN A 172 -1.55 1.18 4.44
N LEU A 173 -2.45 0.21 4.64
CA LEU A 173 -2.99 -0.13 5.97
C LEU A 173 -1.86 -0.47 6.96
N PHE A 174 -0.95 -1.38 6.59
CA PHE A 174 0.11 -1.82 7.52
C PHE A 174 1.18 -0.74 7.72
N ILE A 175 1.49 0.07 6.71
CA ILE A 175 2.34 1.26 6.86
C ILE A 175 1.71 2.23 7.86
N MET A 176 0.44 2.59 7.65
CA MET A 176 -0.29 3.53 8.52
C MET A 176 -0.41 2.99 9.95
N LEU A 177 -0.69 1.69 10.12
CA LEU A 177 -0.76 1.05 11.44
C LEU A 177 0.60 1.08 12.15
N SER A 178 1.69 0.87 11.41
CA SER A 178 3.05 1.00 11.96
C SER A 178 3.33 2.43 12.43
N LEU A 179 2.97 3.43 11.61
CA LEU A 179 3.10 4.84 11.94
C LEU A 179 2.25 5.21 13.18
N TYR A 180 1.04 4.69 13.28
CA TYR A 180 0.20 4.81 14.48
C TYR A 180 0.88 4.23 15.74
N LEU A 181 1.44 3.02 15.65
CA LEU A 181 2.15 2.40 16.78
C LEU A 181 3.42 3.18 17.18
N VAL A 182 4.15 3.74 16.20
CA VAL A 182 5.29 4.64 16.44
C VAL A 182 4.83 5.92 17.14
N ALA A 183 3.73 6.54 16.68
CA ALA A 183 3.16 7.73 17.29
C ALA A 183 2.69 7.49 18.74
N LYS A 184 2.11 6.32 19.01
CA LYS A 184 1.78 5.85 20.37
C LYS A 184 2.99 5.45 21.22
N GLN A 185 4.20 5.51 20.67
CA GLN A 185 5.44 5.05 21.29
C GLN A 185 5.40 3.58 21.76
N TYR A 186 4.62 2.74 21.07
CA TYR A 186 4.43 1.34 21.42
C TYR A 186 5.77 0.58 21.52
N LYS A 187 5.84 -0.40 22.43
CA LYS A 187 7.09 -1.11 22.78
C LYS A 187 7.00 -2.64 22.65
N GLY A 188 5.83 -3.18 22.34
CA GLY A 188 5.60 -4.62 22.26
C GLY A 188 5.86 -5.20 20.87
N ILE A 189 5.65 -6.51 20.76
CA ILE A 189 5.84 -7.33 19.54
C ILE A 189 5.00 -6.89 18.35
N TRP A 190 3.90 -6.17 18.58
CA TRP A 190 2.99 -5.76 17.51
C TRP A 190 3.61 -4.84 16.48
N LEU A 191 4.57 -3.97 16.83
CA LEU A 191 5.20 -3.12 15.81
C LEU A 191 6.00 -3.97 14.80
N PRO A 192 6.92 -4.85 15.23
CA PRO A 192 7.58 -5.79 14.32
C PRO A 192 6.61 -6.68 13.53
N VAL A 193 5.51 -7.15 14.14
CA VAL A 193 4.49 -7.97 13.45
C VAL A 193 3.77 -7.17 12.36
N VAL A 194 3.40 -5.92 12.62
CA VAL A 194 2.76 -5.07 11.59
C VAL A 194 3.75 -4.72 10.48
N LEU A 195 5.02 -4.48 10.82
CA LEU A 195 6.08 -4.28 9.82
C LEU A 195 6.28 -5.52 8.94
N PHE A 196 6.25 -6.73 9.51
CA PHE A 196 6.24 -7.99 8.74
C PHE A 196 5.12 -7.98 7.70
N PHE A 197 3.89 -7.73 8.14
CA PHE A 197 2.72 -7.72 7.26
C PHE A 197 2.81 -6.66 6.16
N SER A 198 3.44 -5.51 6.45
CA SER A 198 3.73 -4.52 5.40
C SER A 198 4.65 -5.07 4.31
N VAL A 199 5.71 -5.80 4.67
CA VAL A 199 6.67 -6.40 3.72
C VAL A 199 6.05 -7.55 2.94
N VAL A 200 5.28 -8.44 3.56
CA VAL A 200 4.63 -9.55 2.83
C VAL A 200 3.42 -9.11 2.00
N SER A 201 2.87 -7.91 2.25
CA SER A 201 1.91 -7.29 1.34
C SER A 201 2.60 -6.78 0.08
N ARG A 202 3.77 -6.16 0.26
CA ARG A 202 4.55 -5.51 -0.78
C ARG A 202 6.02 -5.50 -0.36
N VAL A 203 6.86 -6.17 -1.15
CA VAL A 203 8.27 -6.37 -0.79
C VAL A 203 9.01 -5.07 -0.56
N ASP A 204 8.77 -4.06 -1.40
CA ASP A 204 9.42 -2.75 -1.35
C ASP A 204 9.22 -2.01 -0.02
N ASN A 205 8.24 -2.42 0.79
CA ASN A 205 8.08 -1.94 2.17
C ASN A 205 9.22 -2.38 3.11
N PHE A 206 10.14 -3.25 2.69
CA PHE A 206 11.36 -3.54 3.46
C PHE A 206 12.14 -2.25 3.75
N ILE A 207 12.08 -1.26 2.85
CA ILE A 207 12.71 0.05 3.00
C ILE A 207 12.07 0.79 4.19
N PHE A 208 10.75 0.93 4.17
CA PHE A 208 9.99 1.55 5.25
C PHE A 208 10.22 0.85 6.59
N ALA A 209 10.18 -0.49 6.59
CA ALA A 209 10.44 -1.29 7.78
C ALA A 209 11.86 -1.06 8.33
N GLY A 210 12.87 -0.99 7.46
CA GLY A 210 14.24 -0.64 7.84
C GLY A 210 14.35 0.74 8.47
N VAL A 211 13.74 1.76 7.85
CA VAL A 211 13.73 3.13 8.36
C VAL A 211 13.04 3.21 9.74
N VAL A 212 11.83 2.67 9.89
CA VAL A 212 11.13 2.66 11.18
C VAL A 212 11.96 1.95 12.25
N SER A 213 12.54 0.80 11.92
CA SER A 213 13.37 0.02 12.84
C SER A 213 14.60 0.79 13.30
N TYR A 214 15.27 1.50 12.39
CA TYR A 214 16.37 2.40 12.72
C TYR A 214 15.94 3.53 13.67
N PHE A 215 14.80 4.17 13.40
CA PHE A 215 14.27 5.21 14.28
C PHE A 215 13.87 4.69 15.66
N VAL A 216 13.41 3.45 15.76
CA VAL A 216 13.09 2.77 17.03
C VAL A 216 14.37 2.40 17.78
N TYR A 217 15.41 1.97 17.07
CA TYR A 217 16.73 1.73 17.64
C TYR A 217 17.31 2.97 18.32
N LEU A 218 17.24 4.12 17.66
CA LEU A 218 17.71 5.41 18.22
C LEU A 218 17.00 5.81 19.52
N GLN A 219 15.83 5.23 19.82
CA GLN A 219 15.12 5.43 21.10
C GLN A 219 15.58 4.46 22.21
N GLY A 220 16.68 3.72 22.02
CA GLY A 220 17.20 2.76 22.98
C GLY A 220 16.44 1.42 23.01
N LYS A 221 15.51 1.18 22.08
CA LYS A 221 14.68 -0.04 22.03
C LYS A 221 15.36 -1.15 21.21
N ARG A 222 16.55 -1.60 21.65
CA ARG A 222 17.39 -2.56 20.90
C ARG A 222 16.70 -3.88 20.56
N ASN A 223 15.88 -4.42 21.47
CA ASN A 223 15.15 -5.67 21.22
C ASN A 223 14.14 -5.55 20.08
N VAL A 224 13.53 -4.36 19.91
CA VAL A 224 12.60 -4.10 18.81
C VAL A 224 13.36 -3.97 17.49
N LEU A 225 14.57 -3.38 17.49
CA LEU A 225 15.43 -3.38 16.30
C LEU A 225 15.80 -4.79 15.88
N LEU A 226 16.31 -5.61 16.81
CA LEU A 226 16.71 -6.98 16.49
C LEU A 226 15.52 -7.78 15.97
N LEU A 227 14.37 -7.64 16.61
CA LEU A 227 13.15 -8.33 16.18
C LEU A 227 12.67 -7.83 14.81
N SER A 228 12.65 -6.53 14.55
CA SER A 228 12.28 -5.99 13.25
C SER A 228 13.32 -6.30 12.16
N GLY A 229 14.61 -6.38 12.50
CA GLY A 229 15.67 -6.76 11.59
C GLY A 229 15.58 -8.23 11.20
N VAL A 230 15.35 -9.11 12.19
CA VAL A 230 15.10 -10.54 11.95
C VAL A 230 13.83 -10.73 11.12
N ILE A 231 12.74 -10.05 11.48
CA ILE A 231 11.47 -10.14 10.76
C ILE A 231 11.56 -9.53 9.36
N GLY A 232 12.29 -8.44 9.18
CA GLY A 232 12.55 -7.83 7.88
C GLY A 232 13.41 -8.74 7.00
N ALA A 233 14.43 -9.39 7.59
CA ALA A 233 15.23 -10.39 6.90
C ALA A 233 14.40 -11.63 6.52
N ILE A 234 13.48 -12.08 7.39
CA ILE A 234 12.54 -13.17 7.07
C ILE A 234 11.57 -12.74 5.98
N GLY A 235 11.06 -11.51 6.01
CA GLY A 235 10.18 -10.97 4.96
C GLY A 235 10.90 -10.89 3.61
N LEU A 236 12.13 -10.37 3.60
CA LEU A 236 12.95 -10.29 2.39
C LEU A 236 13.34 -11.68 1.88
N ALA A 237 13.76 -12.58 2.77
CA ALA A 237 14.05 -13.96 2.43
C ALA A 237 12.80 -14.67 1.91
N GLY A 238 11.62 -14.44 2.51
CA GLY A 238 10.35 -14.98 2.04
C GLY A 238 10.01 -14.48 0.64
N VAL A 239 10.19 -13.20 0.35
CA VAL A 239 9.93 -12.67 -0.99
C VAL A 239 10.92 -13.19 -2.03
N ILE A 240 12.18 -13.46 -1.67
CA ILE A 240 13.14 -14.04 -2.62
C ILE A 240 12.91 -15.55 -2.78
N LEU A 241 12.66 -16.25 -1.68
CA LEU A 241 12.53 -17.71 -1.67
C LEU A 241 11.21 -18.19 -2.23
N ILE A 242 10.08 -17.49 -2.01
CA ILE A 242 8.76 -17.94 -2.49
C ILE A 242 8.72 -18.06 -4.02
N PRO A 243 9.08 -17.04 -4.81
CA PRO A 243 9.16 -17.15 -6.27
C PRO A 243 10.11 -18.27 -6.72
N VAL A 244 11.30 -18.36 -6.10
CA VAL A 244 12.30 -19.41 -6.44
C VAL A 244 11.75 -20.82 -6.16
N LEU A 245 11.03 -21.01 -5.06
CA LEU A 245 10.37 -22.28 -4.75
C LEU A 245 9.20 -22.59 -5.69
N MET A 246 8.60 -21.56 -6.31
CA MET A 246 7.55 -21.68 -7.31
C MET A 246 8.08 -21.81 -8.74
N GLY A 247 9.40 -21.86 -8.92
CA GLY A 247 10.07 -22.11 -10.20
C GLY A 247 10.68 -20.88 -10.87
N ASP A 248 10.58 -19.70 -10.27
CA ASP A 248 11.11 -18.46 -10.83
C ASP A 248 12.63 -18.36 -10.69
N THR A 249 13.26 -17.64 -11.61
CA THR A 249 14.68 -17.36 -11.55
C THR A 249 14.93 -16.08 -10.74
N PRO A 250 16.02 -15.98 -9.94
CA PRO A 250 16.27 -14.78 -9.11
C PRO A 250 16.44 -13.46 -9.90
N ASP A 251 16.51 -13.51 -11.22
CA ASP A 251 16.65 -12.37 -12.11
C ASP A 251 15.39 -11.48 -12.16
N TRP A 252 14.21 -11.98 -11.77
CA TRP A 252 13.00 -11.17 -11.67
C TRP A 252 13.23 -9.91 -10.82
N PHE A 253 14.04 -10.02 -9.76
CA PHE A 253 14.35 -8.88 -8.88
C PHE A 253 15.19 -7.83 -9.61
N MET A 254 16.10 -8.25 -10.48
CA MET A 254 16.91 -7.36 -11.31
C MET A 254 16.06 -6.64 -12.37
N LYS A 255 15.07 -7.34 -12.95
CA LYS A 255 14.05 -6.74 -13.83
C LYS A 255 13.20 -5.72 -13.06
N PHE A 256 12.79 -6.07 -11.84
CA PHE A 256 11.94 -5.24 -10.98
C PHE A 256 12.63 -3.97 -10.45
N ALA A 257 13.92 -4.02 -10.16
CA ALA A 257 14.66 -2.89 -9.59
C ALA A 257 15.09 -1.83 -10.62
N TYR A 258 14.69 -1.96 -11.90
CA TYR A 258 15.12 -1.07 -12.99
C TYR A 258 16.65 -0.99 -13.14
N VAL A 259 17.37 -2.03 -12.69
CA VAL A 259 18.86 -2.10 -12.71
C VAL A 259 19.36 -2.90 -13.91
N ALA A 260 18.49 -3.24 -14.86
CA ALA A 260 18.87 -3.96 -16.07
C ALA A 260 19.94 -3.17 -16.88
N SER A 261 19.86 -1.84 -16.89
CA SER A 261 20.92 -0.98 -17.41
C SER A 261 20.95 0.40 -16.75
N ILE A 262 22.13 1.03 -16.72
CA ILE A 262 22.28 2.42 -16.25
C ILE A 262 21.48 3.39 -17.13
N GLY A 263 21.36 3.11 -18.43
CA GLY A 263 20.60 3.92 -19.37
C GLY A 263 19.11 3.96 -19.02
N ASP A 264 18.52 2.80 -18.78
CA ASP A 264 17.11 2.67 -18.38
C ASP A 264 16.86 3.33 -17.03
N TYR A 265 17.76 3.13 -16.06
CA TYR A 265 17.67 3.77 -14.75
C TYR A 265 17.67 5.31 -14.86
N VAL A 266 18.57 5.88 -15.67
CA VAL A 266 18.60 7.34 -15.92
C VAL A 266 17.34 7.81 -16.65
N GLN A 267 16.82 6.99 -17.58
CA GLN A 267 15.57 7.27 -18.29
C GLN A 267 14.38 7.35 -17.32
N HIS A 268 14.25 6.40 -16.39
CA HIS A 268 13.19 6.42 -15.39
C HIS A 268 13.28 7.65 -14.49
N TRP A 269 14.48 8.05 -14.06
CA TRP A 269 14.66 9.29 -13.32
C TRP A 269 14.25 10.52 -14.12
N ARG A 270 14.57 10.58 -15.41
CA ARG A 270 14.13 11.66 -16.30
C ARG A 270 12.60 11.74 -16.33
N ASP A 271 11.94 10.60 -16.41
CA ASP A 271 10.48 10.51 -16.48
C ASP A 271 9.85 10.91 -15.13
N VAL A 272 10.43 10.51 -14.00
CA VAL A 272 10.05 10.98 -12.66
C VAL A 272 10.17 12.49 -12.55
N PHE A 273 11.30 13.09 -12.96
CA PHE A 273 11.46 14.54 -12.93
C PHE A 273 10.48 15.26 -13.85
N PHE A 274 10.15 14.66 -15.00
CA PHE A 274 9.14 15.19 -15.90
C PHE A 274 7.76 15.19 -15.25
N LEU A 275 7.32 14.07 -14.68
CA LEU A 275 6.05 13.97 -13.94
C LEU A 275 5.99 14.96 -12.79
N PHE A 276 7.05 14.99 -11.98
CA PHE A 276 7.16 15.87 -10.82
C PHE A 276 7.03 17.35 -11.19
N ARG A 277 7.64 17.78 -12.31
CA ARG A 277 7.55 19.16 -12.81
C ARG A 277 6.12 19.56 -13.22
N HIS A 278 5.29 18.60 -13.62
CA HIS A 278 3.93 18.87 -14.10
C HIS A 278 2.87 18.60 -13.03
N SER A 279 3.24 17.96 -11.92
CA SER A 279 2.35 17.70 -10.80
C SER A 279 2.43 18.80 -9.73
N VAL A 280 1.45 19.71 -9.74
CA VAL A 280 1.28 20.71 -8.67
C VAL A 280 1.08 20.02 -7.32
N TYR A 281 0.47 18.84 -7.33
CA TYR A 281 0.23 18.05 -6.14
C TYR A 281 1.53 17.58 -5.47
N ASP A 282 2.43 16.95 -6.21
CA ASP A 282 3.69 16.45 -5.66
C ASP A 282 4.58 17.58 -5.13
N MET A 283 4.59 18.72 -5.84
CA MET A 283 5.27 19.93 -5.38
C MET A 283 4.70 20.42 -4.04
N LEU A 284 3.38 20.37 -3.86
CA LEU A 284 2.72 20.75 -2.61
C LEU A 284 3.10 19.79 -1.47
N VAL A 285 3.11 18.47 -1.72
CA VAL A 285 3.51 17.47 -0.72
C VAL A 285 4.94 17.70 -0.25
N ILE A 286 5.87 18.00 -1.16
CA ILE A 286 7.25 18.33 -0.79
C ILE A 286 7.33 19.66 -0.04
N ALA A 287 6.61 20.69 -0.48
CA ALA A 287 6.58 21.96 0.22
C ALA A 287 6.07 21.82 1.67
N ILE A 288 5.00 21.04 1.87
CA ILE A 288 4.46 20.68 3.19
C ILE A 288 5.52 19.95 4.01
N SER A 289 6.20 18.98 3.41
CA SER A 289 7.22 18.19 4.11
C SER A 289 8.40 19.05 4.58
N ILE A 290 8.95 19.90 3.70
CA ILE A 290 10.02 20.84 4.04
C ILE A 290 9.56 21.81 5.14
N PHE A 291 8.35 22.35 5.00
CA PHE A 291 7.75 23.23 6.00
C PHE A 291 7.67 22.56 7.37
N LEU A 292 7.18 21.31 7.43
CA LEU A 292 7.08 20.55 8.66
C LEU A 292 8.45 20.27 9.28
N LEU A 293 9.47 19.92 8.49
CA LEU A 293 10.83 19.71 9.00
C LEU A 293 11.44 20.96 9.66
N ILE A 294 11.13 22.14 9.12
CA ILE A 294 11.61 23.43 9.63
C ILE A 294 10.82 23.86 10.87
N LYS A 295 9.49 23.66 10.87
CA LYS A 295 8.60 24.27 11.87
C LYS A 295 8.18 23.35 13.02
N THR A 296 8.37 22.04 12.88
CA THR A 296 7.97 21.07 13.92
C THR A 296 9.17 20.50 14.66
N HIS A 297 8.91 19.97 15.86
CA HIS A 297 9.91 19.33 16.73
C HIS A 297 9.35 18.02 17.30
N GLY A 298 10.20 17.27 18.02
CA GLY A 298 9.80 16.06 18.73
C GLY A 298 9.20 14.99 17.81
N LEU A 299 8.07 14.43 18.22
CA LEU A 299 7.40 13.36 17.48
C LEU A 299 6.97 13.75 16.06
N ALA A 300 6.46 14.96 15.86
CA ALA A 300 5.99 15.39 14.53
C ALA A 300 7.14 15.49 13.51
N LYS A 301 8.28 16.05 13.92
CA LYS A 301 9.49 16.07 13.10
C LYS A 301 9.99 14.65 12.82
N LYS A 302 9.95 13.76 13.81
CA LYS A 302 10.34 12.36 13.66
C LYS A 302 9.47 11.62 12.65
N MET A 303 8.14 11.77 12.72
CA MET A 303 7.20 11.16 11.77
C MET A 303 7.45 11.66 10.34
N THR A 304 7.65 12.98 10.20
CA THR A 304 8.00 13.61 8.91
C THR A 304 9.31 13.05 8.34
N LEU A 305 10.34 12.87 9.18
CA LEU A 305 11.62 12.28 8.76
C LEU A 305 11.49 10.81 8.36
N ILE A 306 10.71 10.00 9.09
CA ILE A 306 10.46 8.60 8.73
C ILE A 306 9.84 8.55 7.34
N VAL A 307 8.81 9.37 7.08
CA VAL A 307 8.14 9.45 5.78
C VAL A 307 9.13 9.85 4.69
N LEU A 308 9.84 10.98 4.86
CA LEU A 308 10.74 11.51 3.84
C LEU A 308 11.91 10.58 3.53
N ILE A 309 12.53 9.98 4.54
CA ILE A 309 13.64 9.05 4.32
C ILE A 309 13.14 7.79 3.61
N SER A 310 11.97 7.27 3.99
CA SER A 310 11.39 6.08 3.34
C SER A 310 11.09 6.34 1.87
N VAL A 311 10.44 7.46 1.56
CA VAL A 311 10.13 7.86 0.17
C VAL A 311 11.41 8.14 -0.61
N ALA A 312 12.39 8.84 -0.04
CA ALA A 312 13.64 9.14 -0.73
C ALA A 312 14.46 7.88 -1.06
N VAL A 313 14.56 6.94 -0.12
CA VAL A 313 15.26 5.66 -0.35
C VAL A 313 14.48 4.78 -1.32
N HIS A 314 13.14 4.76 -1.24
CA HIS A 314 12.29 4.05 -2.19
C HIS A 314 12.47 4.59 -3.60
N MET A 315 12.37 5.90 -3.81
CA MET A 315 12.59 6.53 -5.12
C MET A 315 14.02 6.31 -5.64
N LEU A 316 15.01 6.21 -4.76
CA LEU A 316 16.39 5.86 -5.12
C LEU A 316 16.53 4.44 -5.65
N LEU A 317 15.82 3.49 -5.07
CA LEU A 317 15.89 2.08 -5.47
C LEU A 317 14.92 1.74 -6.60
N PHE A 318 13.78 2.42 -6.64
CA PHE A 318 12.67 2.21 -7.55
C PHE A 318 12.15 3.59 -8.01
N PRO A 319 12.75 4.20 -9.05
CA PRO A 319 12.35 5.52 -9.52
C PRO A 319 11.00 5.49 -10.22
N SER A 320 9.92 5.39 -9.43
CA SER A 320 8.54 5.27 -9.90
C SER A 320 7.62 6.10 -9.01
N LEU A 321 7.00 7.12 -9.61
CA LEU A 321 6.10 8.04 -8.94
C LEU A 321 4.65 7.59 -9.16
N GLN A 322 4.21 6.58 -8.39
CA GLN A 322 2.81 6.14 -8.39
C GLN A 322 2.14 6.55 -7.08
N GLU A 323 1.19 7.47 -7.14
CA GLU A 323 0.52 8.08 -5.97
C GLU A 323 -0.11 7.03 -5.05
N ARG A 324 -0.68 5.95 -5.63
CA ARG A 324 -1.24 4.82 -4.88
C ARG A 324 -0.29 4.15 -3.88
N PHE A 325 1.03 4.24 -4.07
CA PHE A 325 2.02 3.71 -3.12
C PHE A 325 2.28 4.67 -1.95
N LEU A 326 1.88 5.95 -2.09
CA LEU A 326 2.26 7.02 -1.19
C LEU A 326 1.14 7.47 -0.22
N VAL A 327 -0.08 6.94 -0.38
CA VAL A 327 -1.29 7.36 0.38
C VAL A 327 -1.05 7.44 1.91
N ALA A 328 -0.47 6.41 2.51
CA ALA A 328 -0.21 6.39 3.96
C ALA A 328 0.81 7.46 4.40
N TYR A 329 1.80 7.75 3.54
CA TYR A 329 2.81 8.78 3.78
C TYR A 329 2.18 10.16 3.71
N GLU A 330 1.38 10.43 2.68
CA GLU A 330 0.66 11.69 2.48
C GLU A 330 -0.30 11.97 3.63
N PHE A 331 -1.11 10.98 4.01
CA PHE A 331 -2.03 11.08 5.15
C PHE A 331 -1.30 11.39 6.45
N THR A 332 -0.09 10.84 6.63
CA THR A 332 0.76 11.14 7.79
C THR A 332 1.23 12.59 7.76
N LEU A 333 1.67 13.10 6.61
CA LEU A 333 2.08 14.50 6.45
C LEU A 333 0.91 15.46 6.70
N VAL A 334 -0.27 15.17 6.16
CA VAL A 334 -1.50 15.95 6.43
C VAL A 334 -1.85 15.92 7.91
N THR A 335 -1.70 14.77 8.59
CA THR A 335 -1.93 14.66 10.03
C THR A 335 -0.96 15.54 10.83
N MET A 336 0.32 15.55 10.47
CA MET A 336 1.33 16.42 11.12
C MET A 336 1.07 17.90 10.85
N LEU A 337 0.61 18.26 9.65
CA LEU A 337 0.23 19.62 9.29
C LEU A 337 -0.99 20.11 10.07
N ALA A 338 -2.04 19.28 10.15
CA ALA A 338 -3.24 19.58 10.92
C ALA A 338 -2.92 19.81 12.40
N TRP A 339 -2.08 18.94 12.97
CA TRP A 339 -1.56 19.12 14.34
C TRP A 339 -0.86 20.46 14.52
N TYR A 340 0.10 20.79 13.64
CA TYR A 340 0.89 22.01 13.75
C TYR A 340 0.00 23.27 13.68
N VAL A 341 -0.96 23.31 12.75
CA VAL A 341 -1.89 24.43 12.60
C VAL A 341 -2.73 24.60 13.87
N ILE A 342 -3.33 23.52 14.37
CA ILE A 342 -4.18 23.58 15.58
C ILE A 342 -3.35 24.00 16.81
N ALA A 343 -2.15 23.42 16.97
CA ALA A 343 -1.27 23.73 18.08
C ALA A 343 -0.78 25.19 18.07
N LYS A 344 -0.37 25.69 16.89
CA LYS A 344 0.16 27.06 16.73
C LYS A 344 -0.90 28.13 16.99
N TYR A 345 -2.09 27.95 16.44
CA TYR A 345 -3.16 28.96 16.52
C TYR A 345 -4.06 28.79 17.74
N ARG A 346 -3.79 27.80 18.60
CA ARG A 346 -4.60 27.46 19.79
C ARG A 346 -6.10 27.39 19.47
N ILE A 347 -6.43 26.95 18.26
CA ILE A 347 -7.81 26.87 17.77
C ILE A 347 -8.64 26.01 18.72
N LEU A 348 -7.97 25.04 19.37
CA LEU A 348 -8.54 24.13 20.35
C LEU A 348 -7.50 23.87 21.46
N PRO A 349 -7.94 23.57 22.71
CA PRO A 349 -7.03 23.00 23.70
C PRO A 349 -6.50 21.67 23.15
N ALA A 350 -5.19 21.62 22.89
CA ALA A 350 -4.53 20.42 22.39
C ALA A 350 -4.81 19.26 23.35
N GLN A 351 -5.18 18.09 22.81
CA GLN A 351 -5.19 16.89 23.63
C GLN A 351 -3.76 16.67 24.13
N LYS A 352 -3.59 16.52 25.44
CA LYS A 352 -2.30 16.27 26.07
C LYS A 352 -1.76 14.91 25.61
N LEU A 353 -1.07 14.86 24.49
CA LEU A 353 0.03 13.93 24.33
C LEU A 353 1.30 14.69 24.72
N ALA A 354 2.00 14.13 25.69
CA ALA A 354 3.31 14.60 26.12
C ALA A 354 4.23 14.67 24.89
N VAL A 355 4.74 15.87 24.65
CA VAL A 355 5.73 16.22 23.62
C VAL A 355 6.97 15.33 23.74
#